data_AF-A0AA35UQ07-F1
#
_entry.id   AF-A0AA35UQ07-F1
#
_cell.length_a   1.000
_cell.length_b   1.000
_cell.length_c   1.000
_cell.angle_alpha   90.00
_cell.angle_beta   90.00
_cell.angle_gamma   90.00
#
_symmetry.space_group_name_H-M   'P 1'
#
loop_
_entity.id
_entity.type
_entity.pdbx_description
1 polymer ?
#
loop_
_entity_poly.entity_id
_entity_poly.type
_entity_poly.pdbx_seq_one_letter_code
_entity_poly.pdbx_strand_id
1 'polypeptide(L)'
;MRSFATLDDQKILKISRSLMLLNHTAQPPSPKNDPGPRSNCTSMGAIRQLTVRALAEIKEVWLAKHILTQKVQRIRGTAREDGWFTPDDGSTSFRLGKDCFLTREEAHEHANTRRRKKIDALSRQIQRIEALTRVRK
;
A
#
# COMPACT_ATOMS: atom_id res chain seq x y z
N MET A 1 -10.55 18.33 51.21
CA MET A 1 -10.21 16.92 50.92
C MET A 1 -11.37 16.26 50.21
N ARG A 2 -11.13 15.79 48.97
CA ARG A 2 -11.58 14.53 48.34
C ARG A 2 -11.66 14.72 46.83
N SER A 3 -10.60 14.29 46.16
CA SER A 3 -10.50 14.19 44.71
C SER A 3 -11.50 13.17 44.19
N PHE A 4 -12.30 13.55 43.20
CA PHE A 4 -13.11 12.63 42.41
C PHE A 4 -12.21 11.95 41.37
N ALA A 5 -11.60 10.83 41.74
CA ALA A 5 -11.09 9.87 40.76
C ALA A 5 -12.30 9.12 40.19
N THR A 6 -12.67 9.44 38.96
CA THR A 6 -13.73 8.75 38.22
C THR A 6 -13.32 7.30 37.95
N LEU A 7 -14.30 6.40 38.04
CA LEU A 7 -14.14 4.94 37.91
C LEU A 7 -13.53 4.44 36.57
N ASP A 8 -13.18 5.33 35.65
CA ASP A 8 -12.58 5.01 34.35
C ASP A 8 -11.05 4.94 34.37
N ASP A 9 -10.37 5.60 35.32
CA ASP A 9 -8.90 5.60 35.38
C ASP A 9 -8.31 4.27 35.86
N GLN A 10 -9.08 3.46 36.61
CA GLN A 10 -8.63 2.12 37.02
C GLN A 10 -8.67 1.09 35.88
N LYS A 11 -9.46 1.30 34.83
CA LYS A 11 -9.49 0.39 33.67
C LYS A 11 -8.31 0.64 32.74
N ILE A 12 -7.88 1.89 32.61
CA ILE A 12 -6.75 2.28 31.75
C ILE A 12 -5.42 1.75 32.32
N LEU A 13 -5.25 1.73 33.64
CA LEU A 13 -4.06 1.17 34.30
C LEU A 13 -3.92 -0.36 34.23
N LYS A 14 -5.03 -1.11 34.11
CA LYS A 14 -4.98 -2.57 33.97
C LYS A 14 -4.55 -3.03 32.57
N ILE A 15 -4.91 -2.27 31.54
CA ILE A 15 -4.55 -2.59 30.15
C ILE A 15 -3.05 -2.32 29.91
N SER A 16 -2.51 -1.23 30.48
CA SER A 16 -1.08 -0.89 30.34
C SER A 16 -0.14 -1.87 31.05
N ARG A 17 -0.61 -2.54 32.12
CA ARG A 17 0.22 -3.51 32.87
C ARG A 17 0.28 -4.90 32.20
N SER A 18 -0.73 -5.25 31.41
CA SER A 18 -0.77 -6.51 30.64
C SER A 18 0.10 -6.46 29.37
N LEU A 19 0.39 -5.27 28.85
CA LEU A 19 1.25 -5.09 27.66
C LEU A 19 2.76 -5.05 27.99
N MET A 20 3.14 -4.90 29.26
CA MET A 20 4.54 -4.86 29.70
C MET A 20 5.12 -6.23 30.10
N LEU A 21 4.31 -7.29 30.14
CA LEU A 21 4.72 -8.63 30.63
C LEU A 21 4.90 -9.69 29.52
N LEU A 22 4.88 -9.31 28.25
CA LEU A 22 5.11 -10.23 27.12
C LEU A 22 6.50 -10.08 26.46
N ASN A 23 7.43 -9.34 27.06
CA ASN A 23 8.75 -9.05 26.46
C ASN A 23 9.93 -9.87 26.99
N HIS A 24 9.71 -10.93 27.77
CA HIS A 24 10.81 -11.78 28.25
C HIS A 24 10.51 -13.26 28.10
N THR A 25 10.59 -13.77 26.88
CA THR A 25 10.96 -15.18 26.63
C THR A 25 11.83 -15.26 25.38
N ALA A 26 13.10 -15.57 25.62
CA ALA A 26 14.04 -16.30 24.78
C ALA A 26 13.92 -16.12 23.25
N GLN A 27 14.88 -15.37 22.71
CA GLN A 27 15.25 -15.35 21.30
C GLN A 27 15.92 -16.68 20.94
N PRO A 28 15.35 -17.56 20.08
CA PRO A 28 16.13 -18.64 19.50
C PRO A 28 17.03 -18.10 18.37
N PRO A 29 18.23 -18.67 18.17
CA PRO A 29 19.16 -18.19 17.15
C PRO A 29 18.58 -18.38 15.74
N SER A 30 18.80 -17.37 14.88
CA SER A 30 18.39 -17.32 13.48
C SER A 30 18.74 -18.59 12.70
N PRO A 31 17.79 -19.22 11.99
CA PRO A 31 18.12 -20.15 10.92
C PRO A 31 18.38 -19.37 9.63
N LYS A 32 19.39 -19.85 8.91
CA LYS A 32 19.96 -19.33 7.67
C LYS A 32 18.96 -19.44 6.52
N ASN A 33 18.91 -18.42 5.68
CA ASN A 33 18.50 -18.41 4.26
C ASN A 33 17.59 -19.55 3.79
N ASP A 34 16.27 -19.36 3.89
CA ASP A 34 15.28 -20.00 3.02
C ASP A 34 14.43 -18.90 2.37
N PRO A 35 14.22 -18.89 1.03
CA PRO A 35 13.32 -17.96 0.39
C PRO A 35 11.88 -18.45 0.55
N GLY A 36 11.34 -18.33 1.77
CA GLY A 36 9.91 -18.50 2.04
C GLY A 36 9.07 -17.36 1.44
N PRO A 37 7.78 -17.58 1.16
CA PRO A 37 6.97 -16.69 0.31
C PRO A 37 6.79 -15.33 0.98
N ARG A 38 7.31 -14.30 0.31
CA ARG A 38 7.23 -12.91 0.75
C ARG A 38 5.79 -12.40 0.73
N SER A 39 5.30 -12.08 1.93
CA SER A 39 4.35 -11.01 2.24
C SER A 39 3.06 -10.95 1.40
N ASN A 40 2.01 -11.57 1.94
CA ASN A 40 0.63 -11.19 1.68
C ASN A 40 0.36 -9.80 2.30
N CYS A 41 0.42 -8.75 1.48
CA CYS A 41 -0.09 -7.42 1.81
C CYS A 41 -1.06 -6.95 0.72
N THR A 42 -2.31 -7.37 0.90
CA THR A 42 -3.53 -6.55 0.81
C THR A 42 -3.71 -5.62 -0.40
N SER A 43 -4.37 -6.14 -1.44
CA SER A 43 -5.62 -5.54 -1.93
C SER A 43 -6.39 -6.59 -2.73
N MET A 44 -7.59 -6.91 -2.27
CA MET A 44 -8.60 -7.64 -3.03
C MET A 44 -8.83 -6.95 -4.38
N GLY A 45 -8.19 -7.46 -5.44
CA GLY A 45 -8.26 -6.88 -6.78
C GLY A 45 -7.23 -7.49 -7.72
N ALA A 46 -7.57 -8.67 -8.25
CA ALA A 46 -7.08 -9.17 -9.54
C ALA A 46 -5.58 -9.51 -9.70
N ILE A 47 -5.00 -10.26 -8.78
CA ILE A 47 -4.36 -11.50 -9.27
C ILE A 47 -5.50 -12.50 -9.30
N ARG A 48 -6.33 -12.43 -10.36
CA ARG A 48 -6.93 -13.68 -10.86
C ARG A 48 -5.74 -14.64 -10.92
N GLN A 49 -5.87 -15.86 -10.44
CA GLN A 49 -4.89 -16.90 -10.74
C GLN A 49 -4.90 -17.07 -12.25
N LEU A 50 -4.22 -16.17 -12.95
CA LEU A 50 -4.01 -16.20 -14.37
C LEU A 50 -3.10 -17.39 -14.51
N THR A 51 -3.66 -18.47 -15.03
CA THR A 51 -2.86 -19.62 -15.43
C THR A 51 -1.75 -19.10 -16.33
N VAL A 52 -0.59 -19.78 -16.34
CA VAL A 52 0.55 -19.39 -17.17
C VAL A 52 0.13 -19.17 -18.64
N ARG A 53 -0.87 -19.93 -19.12
CA ARG A 53 -1.50 -19.75 -20.43
C ARG A 53 -2.23 -18.41 -20.58
N ALA A 54 -3.03 -18.02 -19.59
CA ALA A 54 -3.73 -16.73 -19.60
C ALA A 54 -2.78 -15.53 -19.49
N LEU A 55 -1.59 -15.69 -18.87
CA LEU A 55 -0.56 -14.65 -18.86
C LEU A 55 0.02 -14.42 -20.25
N ALA A 56 0.35 -15.48 -20.99
CA ALA A 56 0.92 -15.38 -22.33
C ALA A 56 -0.01 -14.68 -23.36
N GLU A 57 -1.31 -14.63 -23.10
CA GLU A 57 -2.30 -13.96 -23.94
C GLU A 57 -2.38 -12.44 -23.71
N ILE A 58 -1.81 -11.93 -22.61
CA ILE A 58 -1.87 -10.51 -22.27
C ILE A 58 -0.85 -9.73 -23.10
N LYS A 59 -1.36 -9.02 -24.12
CA LYS A 59 -0.58 -8.15 -25.01
C LYS A 59 -0.72 -6.66 -24.71
N GLU A 60 -1.75 -6.28 -23.97
CA GLU A 60 -2.06 -4.89 -23.65
C GLU A 60 -2.46 -4.76 -22.18
N VAL A 61 -2.00 -3.69 -21.54
CA VAL A 61 -2.36 -3.33 -20.15
C VAL A 61 -2.61 -1.84 -20.03
N TRP A 62 -3.24 -1.44 -18.94
CA TRP A 62 -3.54 -0.06 -18.60
C TRP A 62 -2.71 0.40 -17.41
N LEU A 63 -2.04 1.54 -17.56
CA LEU A 63 -1.26 2.18 -16.50
C LEU A 63 -1.91 3.48 -16.05
N ALA A 64 -1.97 3.67 -14.74
CA ALA A 64 -2.25 4.97 -14.14
C ALA A 64 -0.98 5.84 -14.19
N LYS A 65 -0.95 6.84 -15.07
CA LYS A 65 0.10 7.86 -15.11
C LYS A 65 -0.33 9.11 -14.36
N HIS A 66 0.64 9.79 -13.76
CA HIS A 66 0.47 11.07 -13.06
C HIS A 66 -0.59 11.03 -11.94
N ILE A 67 -0.11 10.91 -10.70
CA ILE A 67 -0.94 10.71 -9.50
C ILE A 67 -2.06 11.75 -9.33
N LEU A 68 -1.89 12.97 -9.86
CA LEU A 68 -2.86 14.06 -9.66
C LEU A 68 -3.91 14.20 -10.79
N THR A 69 -3.65 13.69 -11.99
CA THR A 69 -4.48 13.97 -13.17
C THR A 69 -5.35 12.81 -13.64
N GLN A 70 -5.41 11.71 -12.86
CA GLN A 70 -6.21 10.51 -13.17
C GLN A 70 -5.96 9.93 -14.58
N LYS A 71 -4.81 10.23 -15.18
CA LYS A 71 -4.54 9.88 -16.56
C LYS A 71 -4.25 8.39 -16.64
N VAL A 72 -5.01 7.68 -17.46
CA VAL A 72 -4.76 6.27 -17.74
C VAL A 72 -4.24 6.15 -19.17
N GLN A 73 -3.19 5.36 -19.36
CA GLN A 73 -2.59 5.10 -20.67
C GLN A 73 -2.59 3.59 -20.93
N ARG A 74 -2.92 3.21 -22.17
CA ARG A 74 -2.75 1.85 -22.66
C ARG A 74 -1.31 1.63 -23.13
N ILE A 75 -0.71 0.51 -22.74
CA ILE A 75 0.64 0.10 -23.12
C ILE A 75 0.59 -1.30 -23.71
N ARG A 76 1.38 -1.52 -24.76
CA ARG A 76 1.57 -2.83 -25.40
C ARG A 76 2.88 -3.46 -24.94
N GLY A 77 2.90 -4.78 -24.86
CA GLY A 77 4.01 -5.50 -24.28
C GLY A 77 3.71 -6.97 -24.10
N THR A 78 4.61 -7.65 -23.40
CA THR A 78 4.50 -9.07 -23.10
C THR A 78 4.48 -9.29 -21.59
N ALA A 79 3.47 -10.02 -21.12
CA ALA A 79 3.43 -10.49 -19.74
C ALA A 79 4.39 -11.67 -19.54
N ARG A 80 5.06 -11.69 -18.39
CA ARG A 80 6.02 -12.70 -17.96
C ARG A 80 5.39 -13.60 -16.91
N GLU A 81 5.89 -14.82 -16.82
CA GLU A 81 5.43 -15.84 -15.86
C GLU A 81 5.65 -15.41 -14.39
N ASP A 82 6.60 -14.52 -14.14
CA ASP A 82 6.91 -13.96 -12.82
C ASP A 82 5.97 -12.81 -12.38
N GLY A 83 4.90 -12.54 -13.14
CA GLY A 83 3.90 -11.52 -12.82
C GLY A 83 4.30 -10.09 -13.22
N TRP A 84 5.35 -9.94 -14.02
CA TRP A 84 5.75 -8.66 -14.60
C TRP A 84 5.25 -8.50 -16.04
N PHE A 85 5.05 -7.26 -16.45
CA PHE A 85 4.72 -6.87 -17.80
C PHE A 85 5.85 -6.03 -18.38
N THR A 86 6.42 -6.46 -19.50
CA THR A 86 7.49 -5.75 -20.20
C THR A 86 6.92 -5.04 -21.42
N PRO A 87 6.96 -3.70 -21.48
CA PRO A 87 6.53 -2.92 -22.63
C PRO A 87 7.37 -3.16 -23.89
N ASP A 88 6.75 -3.08 -25.06
CA ASP A 88 7.44 -3.22 -26.36
C ASP A 88 8.34 -2.02 -26.69
N ASP A 89 8.08 -0.86 -26.10
CA ASP A 89 8.85 0.38 -26.29
C ASP A 89 10.20 0.39 -25.55
N GLY A 90 10.55 -0.72 -24.89
CA GLY A 90 11.79 -0.86 -24.11
C GLY A 90 11.78 -0.08 -22.80
N SER A 91 10.62 0.46 -22.38
CA SER A 91 10.49 1.11 -21.08
C SER A 91 10.51 0.11 -19.93
N THR A 92 10.60 0.63 -18.70
CA THR A 92 10.71 -0.19 -17.49
C THR A 92 9.53 -1.16 -17.33
N SER A 93 9.80 -2.41 -16.98
CA SER A 93 8.76 -3.39 -16.68
C SER A 93 7.89 -2.99 -15.48
N PHE A 94 6.62 -3.37 -15.52
CA PHE A 94 5.60 -3.03 -14.52
C PHE A 94 5.05 -4.29 -13.87
N ARG A 95 4.70 -4.25 -12.57
CA ARG A 95 4.04 -5.39 -11.93
C ARG A 95 2.55 -5.41 -12.22
N LEU A 96 2.05 -6.54 -12.70
CA LEU A 96 0.62 -6.78 -12.92
C LEU A 96 -0.14 -6.68 -11.59
N GLY A 97 -1.28 -6.00 -11.59
CA GLY A 97 -2.15 -5.77 -10.42
C GLY A 97 -1.64 -4.72 -9.42
N LYS A 98 -0.41 -4.22 -9.58
CA LYS A 98 0.16 -3.18 -8.71
C LYS A 98 0.49 -1.90 -9.46
N ASP A 99 1.24 -2.02 -10.54
CA ASP A 99 1.71 -0.88 -11.33
C ASP A 99 0.91 -0.77 -12.64
N CYS A 100 0.44 -1.89 -13.19
CA CYS A 100 -0.42 -1.97 -14.37
C CYS A 100 -1.61 -2.92 -14.16
N PHE A 101 -2.68 -2.69 -14.92
CA PHE A 101 -3.98 -3.35 -14.75
C PHE A 101 -4.50 -3.89 -16.08
N LEU A 102 -5.34 -4.91 -16.03
CA LEU A 102 -5.86 -5.55 -17.24
C LEU A 102 -6.99 -4.74 -17.87
N THR A 103 -7.78 -4.06 -17.04
CA THR A 103 -8.89 -3.23 -17.50
C THR A 103 -8.61 -1.76 -17.27
N ARG A 104 -9.27 -0.91 -18.06
CA ARG A 104 -9.14 0.55 -17.94
C ARG A 104 -9.76 1.03 -16.63
N GLU A 105 -10.86 0.39 -16.23
CA GLU A 105 -11.65 0.69 -15.04
C GLU A 105 -10.82 0.47 -13.78
N GLU A 106 -10.15 -0.68 -13.66
CA GLU A 106 -9.21 -0.97 -12.56
C GLU A 106 -8.09 0.07 -12.47
N ALA A 107 -7.49 0.42 -13.61
CA ALA A 107 -6.44 1.44 -13.63
C ALA A 107 -6.96 2.82 -13.21
N HIS A 108 -8.20 3.16 -13.59
CA HIS A 108 -8.82 4.42 -13.22
C HIS A 108 -9.17 4.47 -11.73
N GLU A 109 -9.73 3.40 -11.18
CA GLU A 109 -10.00 3.28 -9.75
C GLU A 109 -8.71 3.36 -8.92
N HIS A 110 -7.65 2.70 -9.37
CA HIS A 110 -6.34 2.80 -8.75
C HIS A 110 -5.78 4.23 -8.80
N ALA A 111 -5.87 4.89 -9.95
CA ALA A 111 -5.46 6.29 -10.12
C ALA A 111 -6.23 7.21 -9.16
N ASN A 112 -7.55 7.01 -9.02
CA ASN A 112 -8.41 7.78 -8.12
C ASN A 112 -8.03 7.59 -6.66
N THR A 113 -7.78 6.35 -6.25
CA THR A 113 -7.35 6.01 -4.90
C THR A 113 -6.01 6.67 -4.55
N ARG A 114 -5.04 6.60 -5.47
CA ARG A 114 -3.74 7.27 -5.29
C ARG A 114 -3.88 8.79 -5.23
N ARG A 115 -4.72 9.37 -6.08
CA ARG A 115 -5.00 10.82 -6.08
C ARG A 115 -5.53 11.28 -4.74
N ARG A 116 -6.56 10.61 -4.21
CA ARG A 116 -7.16 10.94 -2.90
C ARG A 116 -6.12 10.91 -1.79
N LYS A 117 -5.34 9.82 -1.69
CA LYS A 117 -4.24 9.69 -0.71
C LYS A 117 -3.23 10.82 -0.84
N LYS A 118 -2.90 11.25 -2.06
CA LYS A 118 -1.96 12.36 -2.29
C LYS A 118 -2.56 13.70 -1.89
N ILE A 119 -3.83 13.95 -2.20
CA ILE A 119 -4.55 15.16 -1.78
C ILE A 119 -4.56 15.23 -0.25
N ASP A 120 -4.94 14.14 0.43
CA ASP A 120 -4.99 14.10 1.90
C ASP A 120 -3.62 14.38 2.53
N ALA A 121 -2.55 13.80 1.96
CA ALA A 121 -1.19 14.05 2.43
C ALA A 121 -0.77 15.51 2.24
N LEU A 122 -1.11 16.12 1.10
CA LEU A 122 -0.84 17.54 0.83
C LEU A 122 -1.64 18.45 1.77
N SER A 123 -2.92 18.14 2.03
CA SER A 123 -3.75 18.88 2.98
C SER A 123 -3.16 18.86 4.39
N ARG A 124 -2.67 17.71 4.86
CA ARG A 124 -1.97 17.61 6.16
C ARG A 124 -0.69 18.44 6.19
N GLN A 125 0.07 18.46 5.09
CA GLN A 125 1.28 19.28 4.98
C GLN A 125 0.95 20.77 5.04
N ILE A 126 -0.09 21.22 4.34
CA ILE A 126 -0.57 22.60 4.37
C ILE A 126 -0.96 22.99 5.81
N GLN A 127 -1.79 22.18 6.48
CA GLN A 127 -2.19 22.44 7.87
C GLN A 127 -1.00 22.58 8.82
N ARG A 128 0.04 21.74 8.64
CA ARG A 128 1.27 21.82 9.45
C ARG A 128 2.04 23.12 9.20
N ILE A 129 2.13 23.56 7.94
CA ILE A 129 2.79 24.82 7.57
C ILE A 129 2.01 26.01 8.13
N GLU A 130 0.68 25.99 8.01
CA GLU A 130 -0.20 27.04 8.55
C GLU A 130 -0.06 27.17 10.07
N ALA A 131 0.01 26.05 10.79
CA ALA A 131 0.24 26.06 12.23
C ALA A 131 1.60 26.70 12.60
N LEU A 132 2.67 26.38 11.87
CA LEU A 132 4.01 26.94 12.13
C LEU A 132 4.11 28.43 11.81
N THR A 133 3.36 28.91 10.81
CA THR A 133 3.39 30.30 10.36
C THR A 133 2.46 31.20 11.17
N ARG A 134 1.31 30.69 11.66
CA ARG A 134 0.40 31.46 12.55
C ARG A 134 0.98 31.77 13.91
N VAL A 135 1.89 30.94 14.43
CA VAL A 135 2.58 31.16 15.72
C VAL A 135 3.60 32.30 15.66
N ARG A 136 3.97 32.77 14.46
CA ARG A 136 4.96 33.85 14.26
C ARG A 136 4.36 35.26 14.11
N LYS A 137 3.06 35.44 14.34
CA LYS A 137 2.40 36.75 14.43
C LYS A 137 1.88 36.96 15.83
#